data_AF-A0A098PWS5-F1
#
_entry.id   AF-A0A098PWS5-F1
#
_cell.length_a   1.000
_cell.length_b   1.000
_cell.length_c   1.000
_cell.angle_alpha   90.00
_cell.angle_beta   90.00
_cell.angle_gamma   90.00
#
_symmetry.space_group_name_H-M   'P 1'
#
loop_
_entity.id
_entity.type
_entity.pdbx_description
1 polymer ?
#
loop_
_entity_poly.entity_id
_entity_poly.type
_entity_poly.pdbx_seq_one_letter_code
_entity_poly.pdbx_strand_id
1 'polypeptide(L)' 'MDGVSQVLAYYVALNHAGVPVEMHVYAKGGDAFGLRAEGLPIVQRPQLVETWMHTIGVLQ' A
#
# COMPACT_ATOMS: atom_id res chain seq x y z
N MET A 1 1.65 -11.19 -17.06
CA MET A 1 1.89 -11.55 -15.64
C MET A 1 1.48 -10.31 -14.87
N ASP A 2 0.27 -10.34 -14.35
CA ASP A 2 -0.47 -9.12 -14.06
C ASP A 2 -0.17 -8.72 -12.61
N GLY A 3 0.55 -7.62 -12.43
CA GLY A 3 1.11 -7.24 -11.12
C GLY A 3 0.05 -7.09 -10.01
N VAL A 4 -1.16 -6.66 -10.34
CA VAL A 4 -2.26 -6.51 -9.37
C VAL A 4 -2.68 -7.85 -8.76
N SER A 5 -2.77 -8.91 -9.56
CA SER A 5 -3.16 -10.24 -9.09
C SER A 5 -2.14 -10.82 -8.11
N GLN A 6 -0.86 -10.50 -8.28
CA GLN A 6 0.20 -10.95 -7.37
C GLN A 6 0.12 -10.23 -6.01
N VAL A 7 -0.11 -8.91 -6.01
CA VAL A 7 -0.26 -8.14 -4.76
C VAL A 7 -1.51 -8.59 -4.00
N LEU A 8 -2.61 -8.86 -4.69
CA LEU A 8 -3.84 -9.37 -4.07
C LEU A 8 -3.63 -10.74 -3.43
N ALA A 9 -2.96 -11.66 -4.14
CA ALA A 9 -2.66 -12.99 -3.59
C ALA A 9 -1.79 -12.90 -2.32
N TYR A 10 -0.80 -12.00 -2.32
CA TYR A 10 0.06 -11.79 -1.17
C TYR A 10 -0.69 -11.17 0.02
N TYR A 11 -1.55 -10.18 -0.23
CA TYR A 11 -2.41 -9.59 0.80
C TYR A 11 -3.28 -10.64 1.50
N VAL A 12 -3.94 -11.50 0.71
CA VAL A 12 -4.79 -12.58 1.25
C VAL A 12 -3.98 -13.54 2.11
N ALA A 13 -2.77 -13.92 1.67
CA ALA A 13 -1.89 -14.82 2.43
C ALA A 13 -1.47 -14.22 3.78
N LEU A 14 -1.07 -12.94 3.81
CA LEU A 14 -0.71 -12.24 5.05
C LEU A 14 -1.90 -12.15 6.01
N ASN A 15 -3.07 -11.80 5.49
CA ASN A 15 -4.29 -11.72 6.30
C ASN A 15 -4.66 -13.09 6.90
N HIS A 16 -4.59 -14.18 6.12
CA HIS A 16 -4.83 -15.53 6.64
C HIS A 16 -3.80 -15.97 7.68
N ALA A 17 -2.56 -15.48 7.59
CA ALA A 17 -1.51 -15.76 8.58
C ALA A 17 -1.64 -14.91 9.86
N GLY A 18 -2.64 -14.02 9.96
CA GLY A 18 -2.79 -13.10 11.09
C GLY A 18 -1.73 -12.00 11.14
N VAL A 19 -1.03 -11.75 10.04
CA VAL A 19 -0.05 -10.67 9.93
C VAL A 19 -0.79 -9.37 9.63
N PRO A 20 -0.61 -8.29 10.43
CA PRO A 20 -1.20 -6.99 10.14
C PRO A 20 -0.80 -6.50 8.75
N VAL A 21 -1.78 -6.20 7.91
CA VAL A 21 -1.54 -5.81 6.51
C VAL A 21 -2.57 -4.76 6.07
N GLU A 22 -2.12 -3.78 5.31
CA GLU A 22 -2.94 -2.72 4.72
C GLU A 22 -2.64 -2.62 3.22
N MET A 23 -3.67 -2.51 2.38
CA MET A 23 -3.53 -2.46 0.91
C MET A 23 -4.29 -1.27 0.31
N HIS A 24 -3.61 -0.49 -0.53
CA HIS A 24 -4.15 0.71 -1.15
C HIS A 24 -4.14 0.58 -2.67
N VAL A 25 -5.33 0.53 -3.27
CA VAL A 25 -5.51 0.43 -4.73
C VAL A 25 -5.99 1.77 -5.26
N TYR A 26 -5.31 2.29 -6.29
CA TYR A 26 -5.59 3.61 -6.87
C TYR A 26 -6.17 3.45 -8.28
N ALA A 27 -7.22 4.22 -8.60
CA ALA A 27 -7.92 4.13 -9.88
C ALA A 27 -7.07 4.56 -11.09
N LYS A 28 -5.99 5.33 -10.85
CA LYS A 28 -5.07 5.80 -11.89
C LYS A 28 -3.64 5.63 -11.42
N GLY A 29 -2.83 5.09 -12.33
CA GLY A 29 -1.39 5.05 -12.18
C GLY A 29 -0.67 4.36 -13.34
N GLY A 30 0.43 4.94 -13.84
CA GLY A 30 1.43 4.28 -14.68
C GLY A 30 2.58 3.60 -13.91
N ASP A 31 3.52 3.05 -14.68
CA ASP A 31 4.65 2.28 -14.17
C ASP A 31 5.63 3.19 -13.39
N ALA A 32 5.83 2.90 -12.10
CA ALA A 32 6.75 3.58 -11.19
C ALA A 32 6.41 5.04 -10.77
N PHE A 33 5.39 5.21 -9.92
CA PHE A 33 5.31 6.42 -9.09
C PHE A 33 6.24 6.33 -7.89
N GLY A 34 7.36 7.03 -7.98
CA GLY A 34 8.02 7.55 -6.79
C GLY A 34 7.20 8.66 -6.12
N LEU A 35 7.81 9.40 -5.20
CA LEU A 35 7.21 10.51 -4.43
C LEU A 35 6.76 11.74 -5.26
N ARG A 36 6.69 11.67 -6.60
CA ARG A 36 6.58 12.83 -7.51
C ARG A 36 5.32 12.84 -8.38
N ALA A 37 4.23 12.24 -7.92
CA ALA A 37 3.00 12.11 -8.69
C ALA A 37 2.02 13.28 -8.49
N GLU A 38 2.37 14.51 -8.88
CA GLU A 38 1.51 15.68 -8.63
C GLU A 38 0.06 15.49 -9.14
N GLY A 39 -0.93 15.84 -8.31
CA GLY A 39 -2.36 15.81 -8.67
C GLY A 39 -3.07 14.46 -8.59
N LEU A 40 -2.38 13.38 -8.17
CA LEU A 40 -3.00 12.06 -7.97
C LEU A 40 -3.14 11.73 -6.47
N PRO A 41 -4.19 10.99 -6.03
CA PRO A 41 -4.35 10.60 -4.62
C PRO A 41 -3.16 9.80 -4.04
N ILE A 42 -2.38 9.18 -4.92
CA ILE A 42 -1.19 8.40 -4.65
C ILE A 42 -0.07 9.19 -3.92
N VAL A 43 -0.09 10.53 -3.97
CA VAL A 43 0.93 11.38 -3.31
C VAL A 43 0.91 11.28 -1.79
N GLN A 44 -0.22 10.89 -1.21
CA GLN A 44 -0.40 10.81 0.25
C GLN A 44 0.16 9.52 0.86
N ARG A 45 0.76 8.65 0.03
CA ARG A 45 1.33 7.37 0.47
C ARG A 45 2.28 7.48 1.68
N PRO A 46 3.18 8.48 1.79
CA PRO A 46 4.06 8.58 2.96
C PRO A 46 3.30 8.74 4.27
N GLN A 47 2.27 9.61 4.30
CA GLN A 47 1.44 9.81 5.49
C GLN A 47 0.62 8.57 5.84
N LEU A 48 0.14 7.86 4.83
CA LEU A 48 -0.63 6.63 5.03
C LEU A 48 0.25 5.51 5.59
N VAL A 49 1.50 5.39 5.12
CA VAL A 49 2.48 4.45 5.68
C VAL A 49 2.83 4.80 7.12
N GLU A 50 3.06 6.07 7.42
CA GLU A 50 3.34 6.54 8.79
C GLU A 50 2.17 6.22 9.73
N THR A 51 0.94 6.55 9.30
CA THR A 51 -0.29 6.25 10.06
C THR A 51 -0.44 4.75 10.32
N TRP A 52 -0.21 3.92 9.31
CA TRP A 52 -0.27 2.48 9.45
C TRP A 52 0.81 1.96 10.41
N MET A 53 2.05 2.45 10.30
CA MET A 53 3.14 2.06 11.19
C MET A 53 2.87 2.43 12.66
N HIS A 54 2.25 3.58 12.94
CA HIS A 54 1.76 3.88 14.29
C HIS A 54 0.63 2.92 14.72
N THR A 55 -0.30 2.61 13.82
CA THR A 55 -1.44 1.70 14.09
C THR A 55 -0.97 0.29 14.48
N ILE A 56 0.12 -0.20 13.88
CA ILE A 56 0.71 -1.51 14.19
C ILE A 56 1.83 -1.44 15.25
N GLY A 57 2.11 -0.26 15.81
CA GLY A 57 3.08 -0.07 16.88
C GLY A 57 4.56 -0.15 16.46
N VAL A 58 4.86 0.00 15.17
CA VAL A 58 6.25 0.06 14.65
C VAL A 58 6.88 1.44 14.92
N LEU A 59 6.10 2.51 14.74
CA LEU A 59 6.50 3.88 15.10
C LEU A 59 5.78 4.31 16.38
N GLN A 60 6.43 5.17 17.17
CA GLN A 60 5.93 5.72 18.44
C GLN A 60 5.37 7.12 18.23
#